data_AF-A0A942G9A2-F1
#
_entry.id   AF-A0A942G9A2-F1
#
_cell.length_a   1.000
_cell.length_b   1.000
_cell.length_c   1.000
_cell.angle_alpha   90.00
_cell.angle_beta   90.00
_cell.angle_gamma   90.00
#
_symmetry.space_group_name_H-M   'P 1'
#
loop_
_entity.id
_entity.type
_entity.pdbx_description
1 polymer ?
#
loop_
_entity_poly.entity_id
_entity_poly.type
_entity_poly.pdbx_seq_one_letter_code
_entity_poly.pdbx_strand_id
1 'polypeptide(L)'
;MLSRRVFLVLTILFLTICTTYIALASPTRPPGELSITVNISSRTLVLLVNGRVWRTYPSAVGKSSTPTPVGEWAIIQKGTDWGGGFGTRWLGLNVPWGIYGIHGTNKPGSIGGATSAGCIRMHNRDVEELYRLVPIGTRVAVIGPFVKKNVSSLQRIGQSSQDVQQVQAALRGQGFDAGFLDGRFGATTAAAVKSLQALYGLTPTGRADHNVLLLLGLRR
;
A
#
# COMPACT_ATOMS: atom_id res chain seq x y z
N MET A 1 -4.45 82.09 -33.93
CA MET A 1 -5.93 82.11 -33.90
C MET A 1 -6.44 80.69 -33.74
N LEU A 2 -7.42 80.52 -32.85
CA LEU A 2 -8.06 79.26 -32.40
C LEU A 2 -8.65 78.40 -33.52
N SER A 3 -8.72 77.08 -33.30
CA SER A 3 -9.97 76.25 -33.36
C SER A 3 -9.62 74.74 -33.38
N ARG A 4 -9.64 74.04 -32.23
CA ARG A 4 -10.68 73.13 -31.72
C ARG A 4 -10.83 71.75 -32.41
N ARG A 5 -10.37 70.73 -31.65
CA ARG A 5 -11.02 69.44 -31.28
C ARG A 5 -11.31 68.39 -32.36
N VAL A 6 -10.68 67.19 -32.24
CA VAL A 6 -11.37 65.88 -32.20
C VAL A 6 -10.54 64.88 -31.36
N PHE A 7 -11.27 64.19 -30.48
CA PHE A 7 -11.00 62.95 -29.73
C PHE A 7 -10.00 61.95 -30.34
N LEU A 8 -9.08 61.41 -29.51
CA LEU A 8 -9.02 59.97 -29.24
C LEU A 8 -8.22 59.68 -27.95
N VAL A 9 -8.95 59.30 -26.90
CA VAL A 9 -8.40 58.57 -25.77
C VAL A 9 -8.21 57.13 -26.25
N LEU A 10 -6.97 56.70 -26.43
CA LEU A 10 -6.59 55.28 -26.41
C LEU A 10 -5.50 55.12 -25.34
N THR A 11 -5.88 55.10 -24.06
CA THR A 11 -5.86 53.89 -23.23
C THR A 11 -4.66 52.95 -23.46
N ILE A 12 -3.77 52.96 -22.46
CA ILE A 12 -3.20 51.77 -21.81
C ILE A 12 -2.09 51.03 -22.59
N LEU A 13 -0.85 51.36 -22.22
CA LEU A 13 0.14 50.42 -21.71
C LEU A 13 0.25 49.07 -22.46
N PHE A 14 0.88 49.04 -23.63
CA PHE A 14 1.49 47.80 -24.17
C PHE A 14 2.85 47.54 -23.50
N LEU A 15 2.83 47.48 -22.17
CA LEU A 15 3.92 46.94 -21.36
C LEU A 15 3.31 45.93 -20.39
N THR A 16 2.68 44.90 -20.94
CA THR A 16 2.10 43.83 -20.15
C THR A 16 2.36 42.49 -20.82
N ILE A 17 3.16 41.69 -20.12
CA ILE A 17 2.93 40.25 -20.00
C ILE A 17 3.44 39.46 -21.22
N CYS A 18 4.75 39.54 -21.47
CA CYS A 18 5.50 38.29 -21.68
C CYS A 18 5.89 37.73 -20.30
N THR A 19 4.93 37.61 -19.39
CA THR A 19 5.12 36.78 -18.20
C THR A 19 5.18 35.36 -18.73
N THR A 20 6.38 34.80 -18.73
CA THR A 20 6.63 33.43 -18.27
C THR A 20 5.39 32.54 -18.35
N TYR A 21 5.04 32.10 -19.56
CA TYR A 21 4.26 30.89 -19.74
C TYR A 21 5.21 29.73 -19.45
N ILE A 22 5.67 29.61 -18.20
CA ILE A 22 6.15 28.33 -17.70
C ILE A 22 4.88 27.50 -17.64
N ALA A 23 4.64 26.74 -18.72
CA ALA A 23 3.73 25.61 -18.64
C ALA A 23 4.11 24.86 -17.36
N LEU A 24 3.20 24.83 -16.39
CA LEU A 24 3.34 24.01 -15.19
C LEU A 24 3.28 22.56 -15.66
N ALA A 25 4.37 22.08 -16.26
CA ALA A 25 4.55 20.67 -16.51
C ALA A 25 4.41 20.01 -15.16
N SER A 26 3.38 19.17 -15.00
CA SER A 26 3.23 18.33 -13.83
C SER A 26 4.60 17.74 -13.51
N PRO A 27 5.10 17.88 -12.27
CA PRO A 27 6.48 17.57 -11.97
C PRO A 27 6.79 16.16 -12.48
N THR A 28 7.71 16.10 -13.45
CA THR A 28 8.12 14.86 -14.11
C THR A 28 8.51 13.86 -13.03
N ARG A 29 8.14 12.58 -13.23
CA ARG A 29 8.44 11.52 -12.26
C ARG A 29 9.94 11.53 -11.92
N PRO A 30 10.33 11.65 -10.64
CA PRO A 30 11.72 11.51 -10.23
C PRO A 30 12.25 10.12 -10.61
N PRO A 31 13.51 10.00 -11.08
CA PRO A 31 14.11 8.70 -11.35
C PRO A 31 14.31 7.92 -10.04
N GLY A 32 14.17 6.59 -10.09
CA GLY A 32 14.39 5.72 -8.94
C GLY A 32 13.42 4.55 -8.85
N GLU A 33 13.63 3.71 -7.83
CA GLU A 33 12.75 2.59 -7.52
C GLU A 33 11.43 3.10 -6.94
N LEU A 34 10.32 2.64 -7.53
CA LEU A 34 8.98 2.93 -7.04
C LEU A 34 8.55 1.88 -6.01
N SER A 35 7.92 2.36 -4.94
CA SER A 35 7.22 1.50 -3.99
C SER A 35 5.98 2.20 -3.45
N ILE A 36 5.06 1.44 -2.89
CA ILE A 36 3.80 1.93 -2.32
C ILE A 36 3.76 1.60 -0.83
N THR A 37 3.30 2.56 -0.02
CA THR A 37 2.89 2.31 1.36
C THR A 37 1.42 2.65 1.52
N VAL A 38 0.62 1.69 2.01
CA VAL A 38 -0.78 1.92 2.41
C VAL A 38 -0.82 1.98 3.93
N ASN A 39 -1.31 3.09 4.48
CA ASN A 39 -1.52 3.24 5.91
C ASN A 39 -3.02 3.12 6.23
N ILE A 40 -3.38 2.06 6.94
CA ILE A 40 -4.77 1.74 7.31
C ILE A 40 -5.32 2.79 8.28
N SER A 41 -4.53 3.26 9.24
CA SER A 41 -4.97 4.20 10.26
C SER A 41 -5.30 5.57 9.68
N SER A 42 -4.42 6.11 8.82
CA SER A 42 -4.62 7.41 8.16
C SER A 42 -5.47 7.33 6.90
N ARG A 43 -5.82 6.12 6.43
CA ARG A 43 -6.55 5.87 5.17
C ARG A 43 -5.88 6.54 3.96
N THR A 44 -4.58 6.33 3.84
CA THR A 44 -3.77 6.91 2.76
C THR A 44 -2.98 5.86 2.02
N LEU A 45 -2.83 6.05 0.70
CA LEU A 45 -1.84 5.37 -0.13
C LEU A 45 -0.75 6.37 -0.51
N VAL A 46 0.50 6.02 -0.25
CA VAL A 46 1.68 6.84 -0.51
C VAL A 46 2.51 6.16 -1.59
N LEU A 47 2.82 6.89 -2.66
CA LEU A 47 3.77 6.46 -3.68
C LEU A 47 5.14 7.06 -3.35
N LEU A 48 6.16 6.20 -3.28
CA LEU A 48 7.52 6.56 -2.93
C LEU A 48 8.46 6.38 -4.12
N VAL A 49 9.51 7.21 -4.17
CA VAL A 49 10.67 7.03 -5.05
C VAL A 49 11.91 6.95 -4.17
N ASN A 50 12.67 5.85 -4.26
CA ASN A 50 13.84 5.59 -3.41
C ASN A 50 13.55 5.78 -1.91
N GLY A 51 12.38 5.31 -1.46
CA GLY A 51 11.92 5.42 -0.07
C GLY A 51 11.46 6.82 0.37
N ARG A 52 11.47 7.82 -0.52
CA ARG A 52 10.97 9.18 -0.24
C ARG A 52 9.58 9.39 -0.79
N VAL A 53 8.72 10.07 -0.04
CA VAL A 53 7.35 10.38 -0.45
C VAL A 53 7.35 11.21 -1.73
N TRP A 54 6.60 10.78 -2.74
CA TRP A 54 6.43 11.51 -3.99
C TRP A 54 4.97 11.89 -4.26
N ARG A 55 4.02 11.01 -3.93
CA ARG A 55 2.58 11.28 -3.99
C ARG A 55 1.87 10.71 -2.77
N THR A 56 0.77 11.32 -2.38
CA THR A 56 -0.12 10.81 -1.34
C THR A 56 -1.56 10.92 -1.83
N TYR A 57 -2.29 9.84 -1.69
CA TYR A 57 -3.67 9.71 -2.13
C TYR A 57 -4.56 9.30 -0.95
N PRO A 58 -5.76 9.88 -0.82
CA PRO A 58 -6.76 9.31 0.08
C PRO A 58 -7.18 7.93 -0.43
N SER A 59 -7.43 6.99 0.47
CA SER A 59 -7.89 5.65 0.13
C SER A 59 -9.02 5.18 1.05
N ALA A 60 -9.79 4.19 0.64
CA ALA A 60 -10.63 3.41 1.54
C ALA A 60 -9.98 2.06 1.82
N VAL A 61 -10.19 1.54 3.02
CA VAL A 61 -9.65 0.26 3.47
C VAL A 61 -10.77 -0.68 3.93
N GLY A 62 -10.39 -1.92 4.25
CA GLY A 62 -11.30 -2.94 4.76
C GLY A 62 -11.92 -2.57 6.09
N LYS A 63 -13.12 -3.09 6.35
CA LYS A 63 -13.77 -3.02 7.68
C LYS A 63 -13.01 -3.88 8.68
N SER A 64 -13.26 -3.70 9.98
CA SER A 64 -12.69 -4.58 11.02
C SER A 64 -13.04 -6.06 10.82
N SER A 65 -14.22 -6.36 10.27
CA SER A 65 -14.64 -7.74 9.95
C SER A 65 -14.05 -8.31 8.67
N THR A 66 -13.57 -7.46 7.76
CA THR A 66 -12.96 -7.82 6.47
C THR A 66 -11.72 -6.95 6.23
N PRO A 67 -10.69 -7.09 7.09
CA PRO A 67 -9.60 -6.13 7.16
C PRO A 67 -8.74 -6.18 5.89
N THR A 68 -8.17 -5.03 5.52
CA THR A 68 -7.10 -5.00 4.53
C THR A 68 -5.90 -5.78 5.06
N PRO A 69 -5.28 -6.68 4.27
CA PRO A 69 -4.18 -7.50 4.74
C PRO A 69 -2.94 -6.62 4.94
N VAL A 70 -2.63 -6.31 6.19
CA VAL A 70 -1.33 -5.77 6.63
C VAL A 70 -0.25 -6.72 6.16
N GLY A 71 0.87 -6.25 5.62
CA GLY A 71 1.90 -7.13 5.07
C GLY A 71 2.72 -6.49 3.96
N GLU A 72 3.56 -7.29 3.33
CA GLU A 72 4.43 -6.86 2.25
C GLU A 72 4.09 -7.63 0.98
N TRP A 73 3.55 -6.91 0.00
CA TRP A 73 2.97 -7.44 -1.23
C TRP A 73 3.69 -6.93 -2.47
N ALA A 74 3.38 -7.52 -3.60
CA ALA A 74 3.77 -7.05 -4.92
C ALA A 74 2.54 -6.93 -5.82
N ILE A 75 2.56 -5.93 -6.70
CA ILE A 75 1.59 -5.85 -7.80
C ILE A 75 1.91 -6.96 -8.80
N ILE A 76 0.98 -7.90 -9.00
CA ILE A 76 1.16 -9.05 -9.91
C ILE A 76 0.25 -9.00 -11.13
N GLN A 77 -0.74 -8.10 -11.12
CA GLN A 77 -1.72 -8.01 -12.20
C GLN A 77 -2.22 -6.58 -12.34
N LYS A 78 -2.54 -6.19 -13.58
CA LYS A 78 -3.14 -4.90 -13.91
C LYS A 78 -4.27 -5.11 -14.92
N GLY A 79 -5.39 -4.42 -14.75
CA GLY A 79 -6.55 -4.52 -15.66
C GLY A 79 -7.42 -3.26 -15.67
N THR A 80 -8.16 -3.07 -16.77
CA THR A 80 -9.10 -1.96 -16.98
C THR A 80 -10.57 -2.37 -16.79
N ASP A 81 -10.88 -3.65 -16.96
CA ASP A 81 -12.26 -4.15 -17.05
C ASP A 81 -12.56 -5.22 -16.00
N TRP A 82 -12.35 -4.89 -14.72
CA TRP A 82 -12.55 -5.82 -13.59
C TRP A 82 -14.00 -5.83 -13.05
N GLY A 83 -14.90 -5.10 -13.70
CA GLY A 83 -16.31 -4.94 -13.30
C GLY A 83 -16.61 -3.60 -12.62
N GLY A 84 -17.84 -3.11 -12.77
CA GLY A 84 -18.20 -1.72 -12.43
C GLY A 84 -17.94 -1.28 -10.98
N GLY A 85 -17.99 -2.22 -10.02
CA GLY A 85 -17.68 -1.92 -8.61
C GLY A 85 -16.21 -1.57 -8.34
N PHE A 86 -15.31 -1.97 -9.24
CA PHE A 86 -13.87 -1.76 -9.12
C PHE A 86 -13.39 -0.45 -9.76
N GLY A 87 -14.30 0.32 -10.35
CA GLY A 87 -13.98 1.57 -11.03
C GLY A 87 -13.18 1.33 -12.31
N THR A 88 -12.25 2.23 -12.61
CA THR A 88 -11.60 2.27 -13.93
C THR A 88 -10.33 1.44 -14.04
N ARG A 89 -9.67 1.10 -12.93
CA ARG A 89 -8.41 0.34 -12.91
C ARG A 89 -8.37 -0.64 -11.75
N TRP A 90 -7.71 -1.77 -11.98
CA TRP A 90 -7.39 -2.80 -11.01
C TRP A 90 -5.88 -3.06 -10.98
N LEU A 91 -5.31 -3.15 -9.78
CA LEU A 91 -3.93 -3.57 -9.53
C LEU A 91 -3.95 -4.69 -8.48
N GLY A 92 -3.81 -5.94 -8.91
CA GLY A 92 -3.89 -7.13 -8.08
C GLY A 92 -2.62 -7.37 -7.25
N LEU A 93 -2.80 -7.80 -6.00
CA LEU A 93 -1.74 -8.09 -5.03
C LEU A 93 -1.55 -9.60 -4.85
N ASN A 94 -0.32 -10.03 -4.58
CA ASN A 94 0.06 -11.44 -4.39
C ASN A 94 -0.27 -12.04 -3.01
N VAL A 95 -1.41 -11.66 -2.43
CA VAL A 95 -1.87 -12.15 -1.13
C VAL A 95 -2.28 -13.63 -1.25
N PRO A 96 -1.69 -14.57 -0.50
CA PRO A 96 -1.85 -16.00 -0.78
C PRO A 96 -3.21 -16.60 -0.41
N TRP A 97 -4.01 -15.91 0.40
CA TRP A 97 -5.30 -16.44 0.90
C TRP A 97 -6.53 -15.76 0.27
N GLY A 98 -6.36 -14.95 -0.77
CA GLY A 98 -7.52 -14.37 -1.46
C GLY A 98 -7.16 -13.32 -2.50
N ILE A 99 -8.20 -12.79 -3.14
CA ILE A 99 -8.07 -11.77 -4.19
C ILE A 99 -8.13 -10.40 -3.53
N TYR A 100 -6.98 -9.72 -3.50
CA TYR A 100 -6.85 -8.37 -2.97
C TYR A 100 -6.20 -7.48 -4.01
N GLY A 101 -6.55 -6.19 -4.00
CA GLY A 101 -6.03 -5.24 -4.97
C GLY A 101 -6.20 -3.80 -4.53
N ILE A 102 -5.50 -2.93 -5.25
CA ILE A 102 -5.72 -1.50 -5.28
C ILE A 102 -6.59 -1.21 -6.51
N HIS A 103 -7.71 -0.53 -6.33
CA HIS A 103 -8.64 -0.29 -7.43
C HIS A 103 -9.42 1.03 -7.28
N GLY A 104 -10.09 1.44 -8.36
CA GLY A 104 -10.98 2.60 -8.35
C GLY A 104 -12.28 2.34 -7.59
N THR A 105 -13.33 3.13 -7.81
CA THR A 105 -14.64 2.82 -7.23
C THR A 105 -15.78 3.51 -7.98
N ASN A 106 -16.95 2.89 -7.99
CA ASN A 106 -18.21 3.55 -8.35
C ASN A 106 -18.93 4.21 -7.16
N LYS A 107 -18.33 4.16 -5.96
CA LYS A 107 -18.84 4.78 -4.73
C LYS A 107 -17.81 5.77 -4.19
N PRO A 108 -17.60 6.94 -4.84
CA PRO A 108 -16.53 7.87 -4.46
C PRO A 108 -16.64 8.38 -3.02
N GLY A 109 -17.85 8.48 -2.46
CA GLY A 109 -18.06 8.82 -1.05
C GLY A 109 -17.55 7.77 -0.04
N SER A 110 -17.09 6.60 -0.50
CA SER A 110 -16.48 5.58 0.38
C SER A 110 -15.00 5.84 0.68
N ILE A 111 -14.34 6.71 -0.08
CA ILE A 111 -12.92 7.05 0.09
C ILE A 111 -12.70 7.79 1.42
N GLY A 112 -11.62 7.46 2.13
CA GLY A 112 -11.34 7.94 3.48
C GLY A 112 -11.99 7.11 4.60
N GLY A 113 -12.81 6.11 4.26
CA GLY A 113 -13.49 5.23 5.21
C GLY A 113 -12.93 3.80 5.28
N ALA A 114 -13.27 3.09 6.36
CA ALA A 114 -13.10 1.64 6.48
C ALA A 114 -14.39 0.93 6.02
N THR A 115 -14.55 0.77 4.71
CA THR A 115 -15.84 0.41 4.09
C THR A 115 -15.76 -0.74 3.09
N SER A 116 -14.55 -1.17 2.71
CA SER A 116 -14.36 -2.23 1.72
C SER A 116 -14.41 -3.62 2.37
N ALA A 117 -14.36 -4.66 1.52
CA ALA A 117 -14.19 -6.05 1.95
C ALA A 117 -12.71 -6.48 2.04
N GLY A 118 -11.80 -5.51 2.20
CA GLY A 118 -10.35 -5.74 2.34
C GLY A 118 -9.49 -5.10 1.25
N CYS A 119 -10.05 -4.85 0.05
CA CYS A 119 -9.34 -4.14 -1.02
C CYS A 119 -9.10 -2.66 -0.69
N ILE A 120 -8.07 -2.07 -1.31
CA ILE A 120 -7.75 -0.65 -1.18
C ILE A 120 -8.47 0.10 -2.31
N ARG A 121 -9.40 0.99 -1.95
CA ARG A 121 -10.13 1.81 -2.94
C ARG A 121 -9.47 3.17 -3.08
N MET A 122 -9.45 3.70 -4.29
CA MET A 122 -9.01 5.05 -4.62
C MET A 122 -10.08 5.74 -5.47
N HIS A 123 -10.00 7.07 -5.59
CA HIS A 123 -10.76 7.75 -6.63
C HIS A 123 -10.26 7.28 -8.01
N ASN A 124 -11.17 7.22 -9.00
CA ASN A 124 -10.83 6.76 -10.35
C ASN A 124 -9.67 7.56 -10.97
N ARG A 125 -9.68 8.89 -10.82
CA ARG A 125 -8.58 9.75 -11.29
C ARG A 125 -7.22 9.40 -10.66
N ASP A 126 -7.21 9.03 -9.38
CA ASP A 126 -5.99 8.76 -8.62
C ASP A 126 -5.44 7.36 -8.98
N VAL A 127 -6.32 6.36 -9.11
CA VAL A 127 -5.89 5.02 -9.53
C VAL A 127 -5.43 4.99 -10.99
N GLU A 128 -5.99 5.84 -11.86
CA GLU A 128 -5.53 5.99 -13.25
C GLU A 128 -4.13 6.59 -13.35
N GLU A 129 -3.79 7.53 -12.47
CA GLU A 129 -2.43 8.03 -12.33
C GLU A 129 -1.50 6.92 -11.82
N LEU A 130 -1.85 6.31 -10.67
CA LEU A 130 -1.06 5.23 -10.07
C LEU A 130 -0.81 4.10 -11.08
N TYR A 131 -1.85 3.69 -11.81
CA TYR A 131 -1.78 2.64 -12.83
C TYR A 131 -0.79 2.96 -13.94
N ARG A 132 -0.65 4.22 -14.37
CA ARG A 132 0.35 4.59 -15.38
C ARG A 132 1.76 4.60 -14.81
N LEU A 133 1.91 4.93 -13.53
CA LEU A 133 3.21 5.13 -12.90
C LEU A 133 3.90 3.83 -12.48
N VAL A 134 3.14 2.87 -11.93
CA VAL A 134 3.73 1.69 -11.27
C VAL A 134 3.76 0.46 -12.18
N PRO A 135 4.92 -0.17 -12.40
CA PRO A 135 5.01 -1.44 -13.12
C PRO A 135 4.52 -2.63 -12.28
N ILE A 136 4.26 -3.76 -12.95
CA ILE A 136 4.15 -5.07 -12.26
C ILE A 136 5.47 -5.33 -11.52
N GLY A 137 5.37 -5.93 -10.33
CA GLY A 137 6.49 -6.14 -9.41
C GLY A 137 6.70 -5.03 -8.38
N THR A 138 6.04 -3.87 -8.54
CA THR A 138 6.12 -2.77 -7.55
C THR A 138 5.72 -3.28 -6.16
N ARG A 139 6.59 -3.03 -5.17
CA ARG A 139 6.35 -3.40 -3.77
C ARG A 139 5.24 -2.55 -3.16
N VAL A 140 4.40 -3.20 -2.35
CA VAL A 140 3.29 -2.58 -1.62
C VAL A 140 3.36 -3.01 -0.16
N ALA A 141 3.77 -2.10 0.72
CA ALA A 141 3.71 -2.30 2.17
C ALA A 141 2.35 -1.81 2.69
N VAL A 142 1.58 -2.68 3.35
CA VAL A 142 0.36 -2.29 4.06
C VAL A 142 0.67 -2.27 5.55
N ILE A 143 0.54 -1.10 6.16
CA ILE A 143 0.85 -0.86 7.57
C ILE A 143 -0.39 -0.40 8.34
N GLY A 144 -0.43 -0.69 9.64
CA GLY A 144 -1.50 -0.29 10.53
C GLY A 144 -1.86 -1.36 11.55
N PRO A 145 -3.00 -1.21 12.25
CA PRO A 145 -3.42 -2.16 13.28
C PRO A 145 -3.58 -3.55 12.71
N PHE A 146 -2.84 -4.50 13.29
CA PHE A 146 -2.90 -5.91 12.96
C PHE A 146 -3.97 -6.59 13.82
N VAL A 147 -4.92 -7.29 13.21
CA VAL A 147 -5.89 -8.10 13.97
C VAL A 147 -5.18 -9.39 14.40
N LYS A 148 -4.50 -9.33 15.56
CA LYS A 148 -3.89 -10.51 16.17
C LYS A 148 -5.00 -11.50 16.53
N LYS A 149 -4.89 -12.72 16.03
CA LYS A 149 -5.79 -13.85 16.35
C LYS A 149 -4.99 -14.92 17.08
N ASN A 150 -5.68 -15.76 17.83
CA ASN A 150 -5.06 -16.95 18.37
C ASN A 150 -4.71 -17.90 17.23
N VAL A 151 -3.43 -18.20 17.06
CA VAL A 151 -2.95 -19.21 16.13
C VAL A 151 -3.01 -20.56 16.85
N SER A 152 -3.95 -21.40 16.45
CA SER A 152 -4.21 -22.68 17.14
C SER A 152 -3.45 -23.87 16.54
N SER A 153 -2.92 -23.72 15.32
CA SER A 153 -2.27 -24.80 14.58
C SER A 153 -0.77 -24.56 14.39
N LEU A 154 -0.02 -25.67 14.32
CA LEU A 154 1.40 -25.69 13.99
C LEU A 154 1.66 -25.00 12.64
N GLN A 155 2.57 -24.02 12.62
CA GLN A 155 3.06 -23.43 11.36
C GLN A 155 4.44 -23.98 10.96
N ARG A 156 4.65 -24.27 9.68
CA ARG A 156 5.85 -24.91 9.12
C ARG A 156 6.03 -24.59 7.64
N ILE A 157 7.23 -24.90 7.14
CA ILE A 157 7.61 -24.71 5.74
C ILE A 157 6.53 -25.21 4.77
N GLY A 158 6.26 -24.40 3.74
CA GLY A 158 5.31 -24.69 2.66
C GLY A 158 3.89 -24.21 2.93
N GLN A 159 3.56 -23.83 4.16
CA GLN A 159 2.25 -23.23 4.46
C GLN A 159 2.21 -21.77 4.04
N SER A 160 1.04 -21.33 3.57
CA SER A 160 0.74 -19.92 3.30
C SER A 160 -0.61 -19.57 3.92
N SER A 161 -0.65 -18.63 4.86
CA SER A 161 -1.88 -18.28 5.59
C SER A 161 -1.75 -16.94 6.33
N GLN A 162 -2.88 -16.43 6.83
CA GLN A 162 -2.88 -15.32 7.78
C GLN A 162 -2.15 -15.67 9.08
N ASP A 163 -2.17 -16.95 9.51
CA ASP A 163 -1.48 -17.41 10.72
C ASP A 163 0.04 -17.33 10.58
N VAL A 164 0.57 -17.74 9.43
CA VAL A 164 1.99 -17.59 9.10
C VAL A 164 2.40 -16.12 9.14
N GLN A 165 1.55 -15.23 8.61
CA GLN A 165 1.80 -13.80 8.67
C GLN A 165 1.88 -13.31 10.12
N GLN A 166 1.03 -13.78 11.03
CA GLN A 166 1.12 -13.37 12.44
C GLN A 166 2.42 -13.87 13.08
N VAL A 167 2.86 -15.08 12.73
CA VAL A 167 4.15 -15.63 13.17
C VAL A 167 5.30 -14.75 12.70
N GLN A 168 5.34 -14.39 11.41
CA GLN A 168 6.35 -13.49 10.85
C GLN A 168 6.35 -12.12 11.54
N ALA A 169 5.18 -11.51 11.74
CA ALA A 169 5.04 -10.23 12.43
C ALA A 169 5.54 -10.31 13.88
N ALA A 170 5.17 -11.37 14.61
CA ALA A 170 5.57 -11.55 16.00
C ALA A 170 7.08 -11.80 16.14
N LEU A 171 7.66 -12.62 15.26
CA LEU A 171 9.11 -12.85 15.21
C LEU A 171 9.88 -11.54 14.96
N ARG A 172 9.46 -10.75 13.96
CA ARG A 172 10.06 -9.44 13.68
C ARG A 172 9.90 -8.47 14.84
N GLY A 173 8.74 -8.48 15.49
CA GLY A 173 8.48 -7.67 16.69
C GLY A 173 9.40 -8.02 17.87
N GLN A 174 9.94 -9.25 17.91
CA GLN A 174 10.93 -9.69 18.89
C GLN A 174 12.38 -9.59 18.38
N GLY A 175 12.61 -9.02 17.20
CA GLY A 175 13.95 -8.79 16.64
C GLY A 175 14.52 -9.94 15.79
N PHE A 176 13.72 -10.98 15.48
CA PHE A 176 14.15 -12.06 14.59
C PHE A 176 13.87 -11.72 13.12
N ASP A 177 14.80 -12.01 12.23
CA ASP A 177 14.60 -11.86 10.78
C ASP A 177 13.76 -13.01 10.22
N ALA A 178 12.44 -12.80 10.15
CA ALA A 178 11.49 -13.73 9.53
C ALA A 178 11.26 -13.46 8.04
N GLY A 179 12.05 -12.59 7.40
CA GLY A 179 11.86 -12.15 6.03
C GLY A 179 10.65 -11.24 5.84
N PHE A 180 10.10 -11.22 4.61
CA PHE A 180 8.93 -10.41 4.27
C PHE A 180 7.69 -10.85 5.02
N LEU A 181 6.82 -9.90 5.35
CA LEU A 181 5.51 -10.16 5.94
C LEU A 181 4.50 -10.62 4.86
N ASP A 182 4.83 -11.69 4.14
CA ASP A 182 4.11 -12.20 2.97
C ASP A 182 3.16 -13.36 3.29
N GLY A 183 3.16 -13.81 4.55
CA GLY A 183 2.37 -14.94 5.03
C GLY A 183 2.73 -16.27 4.40
N ARG A 184 3.97 -16.42 3.89
CA ARG A 184 4.51 -17.67 3.34
C ARG A 184 5.60 -18.19 4.26
N PHE A 185 5.44 -19.41 4.76
CA PHE A 185 6.40 -19.98 5.70
C PHE A 185 7.56 -20.56 4.89
N GLY A 186 8.59 -19.74 4.67
CA GLY A 186 9.79 -20.09 3.93
C GLY A 186 10.97 -20.48 4.83
N ALA A 187 12.15 -20.62 4.20
CA ALA A 187 13.39 -20.94 4.89
C ALA A 187 13.79 -19.86 5.91
N THR A 188 13.63 -18.57 5.57
CA THR A 188 13.94 -17.44 6.46
C THR A 188 13.04 -17.46 7.70
N THR A 189 11.72 -17.62 7.53
CA THR A 189 10.79 -17.80 8.66
C THR A 189 11.16 -18.99 9.53
N ALA A 190 11.53 -20.13 8.92
CA ALA A 190 11.96 -21.31 9.67
C ALA A 190 13.26 -21.05 10.45
N ALA A 191 14.22 -20.32 9.87
CA ALA A 191 15.47 -19.95 10.53
C ALA A 191 15.23 -18.98 11.71
N ALA A 192 14.30 -18.04 11.56
CA ALA A 192 13.85 -17.17 12.66
C ALA A 192 13.26 -17.98 13.81
N VAL A 193 12.39 -18.96 13.50
CA VAL A 193 11.82 -19.86 14.52
C VAL A 193 12.91 -20.69 15.19
N LYS A 194 13.89 -21.22 14.46
CA LYS A 194 15.05 -21.92 15.04
C LYS A 194 15.84 -21.03 16.00
N SER A 195 16.04 -19.77 15.63
CA SER A 195 16.76 -18.80 16.45
C SER A 195 16.01 -18.48 17.74
N LEU A 196 14.69 -18.30 17.66
CA LEU A 196 13.83 -18.15 18.83
C LEU A 196 13.88 -19.41 19.72
N GLN A 197 13.73 -20.60 19.14
CA GLN A 197 13.79 -21.85 19.88
C GLN A 197 15.13 -22.00 20.62
N ALA A 198 16.24 -21.76 19.94
CA ALA A 198 17.56 -21.80 20.55
C ALA A 198 17.72 -20.79 21.70
N LEU A 199 17.23 -19.55 21.53
CA LEU A 199 17.28 -18.50 22.55
C LEU A 199 16.57 -18.93 23.85
N TYR A 200 15.45 -19.65 23.72
CA TYR A 200 14.64 -20.11 24.86
C TYR A 200 14.95 -21.56 25.29
N GLY A 201 16.05 -22.15 24.82
CA GLY A 201 16.48 -23.50 25.22
C GLY A 201 15.60 -24.64 24.69
N LEU A 202 14.80 -24.39 23.66
CA LEU A 202 14.00 -25.40 22.97
C LEU A 202 14.80 -26.07 21.84
N THR A 203 14.42 -27.28 21.45
CA THR A 203 14.95 -27.95 20.26
C THR A 203 14.69 -27.10 19.00
N PRO A 204 15.72 -26.69 18.22
CA PRO A 204 15.55 -25.83 17.03
C PRO A 204 14.94 -26.55 15.81
N THR A 205 13.66 -26.93 15.91
CA THR A 205 12.93 -27.62 14.84
C THR A 205 12.62 -26.71 13.63
N GLY A 206 12.56 -25.40 13.83
CA GLY A 206 12.13 -24.42 12.82
C GLY A 206 10.64 -24.45 12.50
N ARG A 207 9.85 -25.13 13.34
CA ARG A 207 8.39 -25.23 13.22
C ARG A 207 7.78 -24.41 14.36
N ALA A 208 6.81 -23.55 14.06
CA ALA A 208 6.12 -22.77 15.08
C ALA A 208 5.02 -23.63 15.73
N ASP A 209 5.45 -24.48 16.65
CA ASP A 209 4.61 -25.35 17.47
C ASP A 209 3.96 -24.61 18.66
N HIS A 210 3.29 -25.35 19.54
CA HIS A 210 2.60 -24.78 20.69
C HIS A 210 3.50 -23.87 21.54
N ASN A 211 4.73 -24.30 21.86
CA ASN A 211 5.66 -23.55 22.69
C ASN A 211 6.11 -22.27 21.97
N VAL A 212 6.44 -22.37 20.68
CA VAL A 212 6.78 -21.18 19.88
C VAL A 212 5.61 -20.19 19.83
N LEU A 213 4.37 -20.67 19.63
CA LEU A 213 3.21 -19.80 19.56
C LEU A 213 2.91 -19.10 20.89
N LEU A 214 3.17 -19.77 22.04
CA LEU A 214 3.14 -19.14 23.36
C LEU A 214 4.21 -18.06 23.51
N LEU A 215 5.46 -18.35 23.12
CA LEU A 215 6.57 -17.37 23.18
C LEU A 215 6.31 -16.13 22.31
N LEU A 216 5.63 -16.30 21.18
CA LEU A 216 5.20 -15.21 20.30
C LEU A 216 3.92 -14.49 20.80
N GLY A 217 3.33 -14.95 21.91
CA GLY A 217 2.06 -14.46 22.45
C GLY A 217 0.89 -14.63 21.47
N LEU A 218 1.01 -15.56 20.52
CA LEU A 218 0.00 -15.90 19.52
C LEU A 218 -0.95 -17.00 20.01
N ARG A 219 -0.67 -17.55 21.19
CA ARG A 219 -1.50 -18.53 21.88
C ARG A 219 -1.55 -18.21 23.37
N ARG A 220 -2.63 -18.61 24.02
CA ARG A 220 -2.83 -18.59 25.47
C ARG A 220 -2.95 -20.01 25.98
#